data_AF-A0A1I8BZM0-F1
#
_entry.id   AF-A0A1I8BZM0-F1
#
_cell.length_a   1.000
_cell.length_b   1.000
_cell.length_c   1.000
_cell.angle_alpha   90.00
_cell.angle_beta   90.00
_cell.angle_gamma   90.00
#
_symmetry.space_group_name_H-M   'P 1'
#
loop_
_entity.id
_entity.type
_entity.pdbx_description
1 polymer ?
#
loop_
_entity_poly.entity_id
_entity_poly.type
_entity_poly.pdbx_seq_one_letter_code
_entity_poly.pdbx_strand_id
1 'polypeptide(L)' 'MVFDSYIQETINRHRQFKLEPGLWMAFWTVWTGFLANKVGLDERHKNAWMALGQDFAKAANKHLKLLGLPTAE' A
#
# COMPACT_ATOMS: atom_id res chain seq x y z
N MET A 1 0.30 -2.99 -15.85
CA MET A 1 1.46 -2.09 -16.13
C MET A 1 2.59 -2.41 -15.16
N VAL A 2 3.78 -1.83 -15.31
CA VAL A 2 4.94 -2.08 -14.41
C VAL A 2 4.58 -1.88 -12.93
N PHE A 3 3.75 -0.86 -12.63
CA PHE A 3 3.25 -0.59 -11.29
C PHE A 3 2.47 -1.77 -10.69
N ASP A 4 1.46 -2.28 -11.41
CA ASP A 4 0.65 -3.42 -10.92
C ASP A 4 1.52 -4.65 -10.67
N SER A 5 2.46 -4.96 -11.57
CA SER A 5 3.35 -6.11 -11.42
C SER A 5 4.27 -5.97 -10.20
N TYR A 6 4.78 -4.77 -9.92
CA TYR A 6 5.55 -4.49 -8.71
C TYR A 6 4.72 -4.72 -7.45
N ILE A 7 3.46 -4.28 -7.45
CA ILE A 7 2.55 -4.48 -6.32
C ILE A 7 2.25 -5.95 -6.13
N GLN A 8 1.87 -6.67 -7.20
CA GLN A 8 1.59 -8.11 -7.13
C GLN A 8 2.76 -8.89 -6.53
N GLU A 9 3.98 -8.58 -6.96
CA GLU A 9 5.16 -9.23 -6.42
C GLU A 9 5.46 -8.81 -4.97
N THR A 10 5.22 -7.54 -4.62
CA THR A 10 5.25 -7.09 -3.22
C THR A 10 4.27 -7.90 -2.37
N ILE A 11 3.02 -8.05 -2.79
CA ILE A 11 2.03 -8.89 -2.10
C ILE A 11 2.54 -10.32 -2.00
N ASN A 12 3.04 -10.90 -3.11
CA ASN A 12 3.50 -12.28 -3.16
C ASN A 12 4.56 -12.61 -2.10
N ARG A 13 5.54 -11.71 -1.93
CA ARG A 13 6.62 -11.85 -0.93
C ARG A 13 6.15 -11.73 0.52
N HIS A 14 5.04 -11.02 0.74
CA HIS A 14 4.49 -10.78 2.08
C HIS A 14 3.40 -11.78 2.51
N ARG A 15 2.94 -12.66 1.61
CA ARG A 15 1.89 -13.66 1.91
C ARG A 15 2.19 -14.52 3.14
N GLN A 16 3.45 -14.89 3.32
CA GLN A 16 3.92 -15.70 4.44
C GLN A 16 3.65 -15.06 5.81
N PHE A 17 3.57 -13.72 5.87
CA PHE A 17 3.35 -12.98 7.11
C PHE A 17 1.87 -12.83 7.48
N LYS A 18 0.95 -13.28 6.60
CA LYS A 18 -0.51 -13.24 6.84
C LYS A 18 -0.99 -11.86 7.32
N LEU A 19 -0.54 -10.81 6.64
CA LEU A 19 -0.88 -9.44 6.99
C LEU A 19 -2.39 -9.22 6.92
N GLU A 20 -2.90 -8.46 7.88
CA GLU A 20 -4.28 -7.96 7.84
C GLU A 20 -4.43 -7.03 6.61
N PRO A 21 -5.47 -7.20 5.78
CA PRO A 21 -5.56 -6.48 4.51
C PRO A 21 -5.57 -4.95 4.60
N GLY A 22 -6.13 -4.36 5.66
CA GLY A 22 -6.13 -2.92 5.91
C GLY A 22 -4.72 -2.32 6.04
N LEU A 23 -3.72 -3.14 6.39
CA LEU A 23 -2.32 -2.70 6.53
C LEU A 23 -1.72 -2.20 5.22
N TRP A 24 -2.22 -2.64 4.06
CA TRP A 24 -1.75 -2.16 2.76
C TRP A 24 -2.00 -0.67 2.55
N MET A 25 -3.09 -0.14 3.12
CA MET A 25 -3.35 1.30 3.15
C MET A 25 -2.67 1.97 4.35
N ALA A 26 -2.70 1.33 5.53
CA ALA A 26 -2.14 1.91 6.75
C ALA A 26 -0.63 2.20 6.66
N PHE A 27 0.11 1.45 5.84
CA PHE A 27 1.52 1.72 5.55
C PHE A 27 1.77 3.17 5.12
N TRP A 28 0.89 3.75 4.30
CA TRP A 28 1.09 5.09 3.76
C TRP A 28 0.95 6.18 4.82
N THR A 29 0.12 5.96 5.84
CA THR A 29 0.06 6.82 7.03
C THR A 29 1.38 6.77 7.81
N VAL A 30 1.94 5.57 8.00
CA VAL A 30 3.24 5.40 8.68
C VAL A 30 4.37 6.05 7.88
N TRP A 31 4.40 5.84 6.56
CA TRP A 31 5.41 6.37 5.66
C TRP A 31 5.39 7.90 5.61
N THR A 32 4.21 8.51 5.43
CA THR A 32 4.09 9.98 5.42
C THR A 32 4.40 10.61 6.78
N GLY A 33 4.02 9.94 7.88
CA GLY A 33 4.43 10.35 9.24
C GLY A 33 5.95 10.32 9.43
N PHE A 34 6.62 9.28 8.94
CA PHE A 34 8.08 9.19 8.94
C PHE A 34 8.73 10.33 8.14
N LEU A 35 8.26 10.58 6.91
CA LEU A 35 8.78 11.66 6.07
C LEU A 35 8.58 13.03 6.71
N ALA A 36 7.39 13.29 7.26
CA ALA A 36 7.09 14.53 7.97
C ALA A 36 8.04 14.76 9.16
N ASN A 37 8.39 13.70 9.88
CA ASN A 37 9.33 13.77 11.00
C ASN A 37 10.80 13.97 10.56
N LYS A 38 11.23 13.36 9.45
CA LYS A 38 12.64 13.32 9.05
C LYS A 38 13.09 14.44 8.13
N VAL A 39 12.27 14.79 7.15
CA VAL A 39 12.66 15.72 6.08
C VAL A 39 11.69 16.88 5.90
N GLY A 40 10.57 16.87 6.64
CA GLY A 40 9.45 17.75 6.39
C GLY A 40 8.67 17.31 5.15
N LEU A 41 7.35 17.28 5.26
CA LEU A 41 6.47 16.89 4.16
C LEU A 41 5.33 17.89 4.10
N ASP A 42 5.26 18.65 3.01
CA ASP A 42 4.15 19.57 2.80
C ASP A 42 2.84 18.81 2.47
N GLU A 43 1.72 19.53 2.57
CA GLU A 43 0.40 18.92 2.39
C GLU A 43 0.19 18.40 0.96
N ARG A 44 0.80 19.03 -0.04
CA ARG A 44 0.70 18.60 -1.44
C ARG A 44 1.36 17.23 -1.64
N HIS A 45 2.59 17.06 -1.17
CA HIS A 45 3.33 15.81 -1.29
C HIS A 45 2.72 14.72 -0.42
N LYS A 46 2.22 15.07 0.78
CA LYS A 46 1.47 14.14 1.63
C LYS A 46 0.22 13.62 0.90
N ASN A 47 -0.58 14.50 0.31
CA ASN A 47 -1.77 14.11 -0.44
C ASN A 47 -1.43 13.26 -1.67
N ALA A 48 -0.32 13.55 -2.36
CA ALA A 48 0.17 12.73 -3.46
C ALA A 48 0.55 11.31 -3.01
N TRP A 49 1.23 11.17 -1.86
CA TRP A 49 1.52 9.85 -1.27
C TRP A 49 0.25 9.10 -0.88
N MET A 50 -0.74 9.79 -0.32
CA MET A 50 -2.02 9.16 0.04
C MET A 50 -2.80 8.70 -1.19
N ALA A 51 -2.80 9.47 -2.28
CA ALA A 51 -3.39 9.05 -3.55
C ALA A 51 -2.68 7.82 -4.14
N LEU A 52 -1.34 7.81 -4.13
CA LEU A 52 -0.56 6.63 -4.51
C LEU A 52 -0.91 5.43 -3.63
N GLY A 53 -1.14 5.66 -2.34
CA GLY A 53 -1.53 4.61 -1.40
C GLY A 53 -2.89 4.01 -1.69
N GLN A 54 -3.86 4.81 -2.13
CA GLN A 54 -5.17 4.32 -2.57
C GLN A 54 -5.04 3.43 -3.81
N ASP A 55 -4.27 3.85 -4.81
CA ASP A 55 -4.01 3.05 -6.01
C ASP A 55 -3.26 1.75 -5.67
N PHE A 56 -2.29 1.84 -4.75
CA PHE A 56 -1.57 0.68 -4.25
C PHE A 56 -2.51 -0.32 -3.57
N ALA A 57 -3.33 0.14 -2.62
CA ALA A 57 -4.25 -0.71 -1.87
C ALA A 57 -5.30 -1.36 -2.79
N LYS A 58 -5.80 -0.62 -3.79
CA LYS A 58 -6.72 -1.16 -4.80
C LYS A 58 -6.09 -2.29 -5.62
N ALA A 59 -4.86 -2.11 -6.08
CA ALA A 59 -4.12 -3.14 -6.81
C ALA A 59 -3.78 -4.35 -5.92
N ALA A 60 -3.42 -4.10 -4.65
CA ALA A 60 -3.18 -5.13 -3.65
C ALA A 60 -4.44 -5.99 -3.42
N ASN A 61 -5.58 -5.36 -3.14
CA ASN A 61 -6.87 -6.04 -2.95
C ASN A 61 -7.28 -6.85 -4.19
N LYS A 62 -7.09 -6.30 -5.39
CA LYS A 62 -7.34 -7.03 -6.64
C LYS A 62 -6.51 -8.30 -6.72
N HIS A 63 -5.22 -8.24 -6.38
CA HIS A 63 -4.34 -9.41 -6.44
C HIS A 63 -4.62 -10.42 -5.32
N LEU A 64 -4.86 -9.97 -4.10
CA LEU A 64 -5.27 -10.82 -2.97
C LEU A 64 -6.53 -11.62 -3.31
N LYS A 65 -7.52 -10.97 -3.92
CA LYS A 65 -8.74 -11.64 -4.41
C LYS A 65 -8.45 -12.73 -5.42
N LEU A 66 -7.55 -12.49 -6.38
CA LEU A 66 -7.14 -13.50 -7.38
C LEU A 66 -6.43 -14.70 -6.74
N LEU A 67 -5.75 -14.49 -5.62
CA LEU A 67 -5.06 -15.53 -4.87
C LEU A 67 -5.97 -16.27 -3.87
N GLY A 68 -7.25 -15.88 -3.73
CA GLY A 68 -8.15 -16.43 -2.72
C GLY A 68 -7.76 -16.06 -1.28
N LEU A 69 -7.05 -14.94 -1.11
CA LEU A 69 -6.61 -14.43 0.19
C LEU A 69 -7.56 -13.34 0.72
N PRO A 70 -7.56 -13.07 2.05
CA PRO A 70 -8.36 -11.98 2.62
C PRO A 70 -8.07 -10.62 1.97
N THR A 71 -9.11 -9.80 1.81
CA THR A 71 -9.06 -8.44 1.26
C THR A 71 -9.67 -7.44 2.22
N ALA A 72 -9.27 -6.17 2.13
CA ALA A 72 -9.95 -5.09 2.83
C ALA A 72 -11.24 -4.72 2.08
N GLU A 73 -12.28 -4.30 2.82
CA GLU A 73 -13.54 -3.79 2.26
C GLU A 73 -13.33 -2.54 1.39
#